data_AF-A0A0N9VUA5-F1
#
_entry.id   AF-A0A0N9VUA5-F1
#
_cell.length_a   1.000
_cell.length_b   1.000
_cell.length_c   1.000
_cell.angle_alpha   90.00
_cell.angle_beta   90.00
_cell.angle_gamma   90.00
#
_symmetry.space_group_name_H-M   'P 1'
#
loop_
_entity.id
_entity.type
_entity.pdbx_description
1 polymer ?
#
loop_
_entity_poly.entity_id
_entity_poly.type
_entity_poly.pdbx_seq_one_letter_code
_entity_poly.pdbx_strand_id
1 'polypeptide(L)'
;MKILFNKIFDIYSFYLHGSVNYARKKGVRIGENCRIYIKSWGSEPFLISIGDHVTVTSGVKFITHDGSTCLIKDTVGKRYQRFAAIEVGSHVFIGVNSIIMPGVKIGSHVVIGAGSVVTKDIPDNSVAIGVPAKVVSSFVDYQKKIKATCVSDTELQGIQDYNARVYRAIELQHQKSSR
;
A
#
# COMPACT_ATOMS: atom_id res chain seq x y z
N MET A 1 8.58 -27.72 17.17
CA MET A 1 7.22 -27.49 17.71
C MET A 1 6.86 -26.01 17.88
N LYS A 2 7.61 -25.19 18.65
CA LYS A 2 7.28 -23.76 18.89
C LYS A 2 7.10 -22.90 17.63
N ILE A 3 7.94 -23.10 16.60
CA ILE A 3 7.89 -22.32 15.34
C ILE A 3 6.61 -22.60 14.56
N LEU A 4 6.18 -23.87 14.50
CA LEU A 4 4.97 -24.28 13.80
C LEU A 4 3.72 -23.76 14.53
N PHE A 5 3.72 -23.84 15.86
CA PHE A 5 2.67 -23.30 16.71
C PHE A 5 2.53 -21.78 16.56
N ASN A 6 3.65 -21.05 16.54
CA ASN A 6 3.66 -19.60 16.32
C ASN A 6 3.14 -19.21 14.94
N LYS A 7 3.46 -19.98 13.88
CA LYS A 7 2.90 -19.75 12.54
C LYS A 7 1.39 -19.96 12.48
N ILE A 8 0.90 -21.04 13.09
CA ILE A 8 -0.54 -21.34 13.16
C ILE A 8 -1.28 -20.26 13.96
N PHE A 9 -0.72 -19.83 15.09
CA PHE A 9 -1.26 -18.77 15.91
C PHE A 9 -1.29 -17.41 15.20
N ASP A 10 -0.25 -17.06 14.44
CA ASP A 10 -0.21 -15.83 13.62
C ASP A 10 -1.28 -15.85 12.52
N ILE A 11 -1.48 -16.99 11.87
CA ILE A 11 -2.55 -17.18 10.88
C ILE A 11 -3.91 -17.03 11.56
N TYR A 12 -4.12 -17.67 12.70
CA TYR A 12 -5.36 -17.59 13.47
C TYR A 12 -5.66 -16.16 13.92
N SER A 13 -4.65 -15.44 14.43
CA SER A 13 -4.77 -14.03 14.81
C SER A 13 -5.14 -13.12 13.63
N PHE A 14 -4.60 -13.38 12.43
CA PHE A 14 -4.93 -12.62 11.22
C PHE A 14 -6.40 -12.80 10.81
N TYR A 15 -6.91 -14.04 10.86
CA TYR A 15 -8.30 -14.32 10.50
C TYR A 15 -9.31 -13.86 11.57
N LEU A 16 -8.97 -13.91 12.85
CA LEU A 16 -9.88 -13.45 13.91
C LEU A 16 -9.87 -11.95 14.14
N HIS A 17 -8.71 -11.29 14.09
CA HIS A 17 -8.58 -9.90 14.51
C HIS A 17 -8.48 -8.92 13.34
N GLY A 18 -8.42 -9.41 12.11
CA GLY A 18 -8.24 -8.59 10.92
C GLY A 18 -6.79 -8.17 10.68
N SER A 19 -6.47 -7.86 9.43
CA SER A 19 -5.12 -7.56 8.98
C SER A 19 -4.51 -6.31 9.62
N VAL A 20 -5.33 -5.32 9.97
CA VAL A 20 -4.91 -4.09 10.66
C VAL A 20 -4.41 -4.40 12.08
N ASN A 21 -5.17 -5.16 12.88
CA ASN A 21 -4.75 -5.51 14.23
C ASN A 21 -3.52 -6.41 14.23
N TYR A 22 -3.40 -7.31 13.24
CA TYR A 22 -2.20 -8.10 13.04
C TYR A 22 -0.97 -7.21 12.78
N ALA A 23 -1.08 -6.22 11.91
CA ALA A 23 0.00 -5.28 11.63
C ALA A 23 0.38 -4.42 12.85
N ARG A 24 -0.61 -3.93 13.61
CA ARG A 24 -0.40 -3.22 14.88
C ARG A 24 0.35 -4.08 15.90
N LYS A 25 -0.02 -5.36 16.04
CA LYS A 25 0.68 -6.33 16.89
C LYS A 25 2.12 -6.58 16.46
N LYS A 26 2.43 -6.47 15.16
CA LYS A 26 3.81 -6.52 14.66
C LYS A 26 4.60 -5.25 14.95
N GLY A 27 3.96 -4.14 15.31
CA GLY A 27 4.60 -2.88 15.67
C GLY A 27 4.30 -1.71 14.72
N VAL A 28 3.59 -1.96 13.61
CA VAL A 28 3.23 -0.89 12.66
C VAL A 28 2.21 0.04 13.29
N ARG A 29 2.41 1.35 13.14
CA ARG A 29 1.42 2.35 13.57
C ARG A 29 0.44 2.57 12.43
N ILE A 30 -0.80 2.10 12.56
CA ILE A 30 -1.83 2.21 11.52
C ILE A 30 -3.05 2.93 12.08
N GLY A 31 -3.52 3.95 11.36
CA GLY A 31 -4.78 4.65 11.59
C GLY A 31 -6.02 3.79 11.34
N GLU A 32 -7.17 4.44 11.20
CA GLU A 32 -8.46 3.79 11.08
C GLU A 32 -8.89 3.56 9.63
N ASN A 33 -9.87 2.69 9.43
CA ASN A 33 -10.50 2.41 8.13
C ASN A 33 -9.52 1.97 7.02
N CYS A 34 -8.42 1.35 7.41
CA CYS A 34 -7.42 0.84 6.48
C CYS A 34 -7.77 -0.56 5.95
N ARG A 35 -7.39 -0.83 4.70
CA ARG A 35 -7.50 -2.15 4.06
C ARG A 35 -6.10 -2.68 3.76
N ILE A 36 -5.66 -3.65 4.54
CA ILE A 36 -4.32 -4.22 4.45
C ILE A 36 -4.40 -5.64 3.89
N TYR A 37 -3.76 -5.89 2.76
CA TYR A 37 -3.72 -7.19 2.07
C TYR A 37 -2.34 -7.87 2.14
N ILE A 38 -1.44 -7.36 2.99
CA ILE A 38 -0.10 -7.94 3.24
C ILE A 38 0.03 -8.47 4.66
N LYS A 39 0.94 -9.42 4.84
CA LYS A 39 1.32 -9.99 6.15
C LYS A 39 2.77 -9.67 6.55
N SER A 40 3.62 -9.36 5.58
CA SER A 40 5.03 -9.06 5.81
C SER A 40 5.25 -7.55 5.88
N TRP A 41 5.89 -7.08 6.95
CA TRP A 41 6.12 -5.66 7.24
C TRP A 41 7.62 -5.33 7.37
N GLY A 42 8.48 -6.14 6.76
CA GLY A 42 9.92 -6.01 6.90
C GLY A 42 10.44 -6.43 8.27
N SER A 43 11.70 -6.09 8.55
CA SER A 43 12.40 -6.45 9.79
C SER A 43 12.13 -5.46 10.92
N GLU A 44 11.86 -4.19 10.61
CA GLU A 44 11.61 -3.12 11.58
C GLU A 44 10.21 -2.51 11.42
N PRO A 45 9.12 -3.29 11.60
CA PRO A 45 7.74 -2.81 11.43
C PRO A 45 7.39 -1.59 12.29
N PHE A 46 8.07 -1.40 13.43
CA PHE A 46 7.91 -0.24 14.32
C PHE A 46 8.40 1.09 13.72
N LEU A 47 9.09 1.06 12.57
CA LEU A 47 9.50 2.23 11.80
C LEU A 47 8.49 2.60 10.69
N ILE A 48 7.37 1.88 10.60
CA ILE A 48 6.34 2.12 9.58
C ILE A 48 5.13 2.78 10.24
N SER A 49 4.70 3.91 9.67
CA SER A 49 3.49 4.62 10.06
C SER A 49 2.56 4.82 8.87
N ILE A 50 1.27 4.60 9.09
CA ILE A 50 0.21 4.66 8.09
C ILE A 50 -0.96 5.45 8.68
N GLY A 51 -1.43 6.46 7.96
CA GLY A 51 -2.61 7.26 8.30
C GLY A 51 -3.93 6.51 8.14
N ASP A 52 -5.02 7.26 7.99
CA ASP A 52 -6.38 6.73 7.89
C ASP A 52 -6.77 6.45 6.44
N HIS A 53 -7.74 5.55 6.24
CA HIS A 53 -8.31 5.25 4.92
C HIS A 53 -7.27 4.80 3.88
N VAL A 54 -6.21 4.12 4.32
CA VAL A 54 -5.15 3.63 3.43
C VAL A 54 -5.46 2.21 2.95
N THR A 55 -5.28 1.97 1.65
CA THR A 55 -5.34 0.64 1.06
C THR A 55 -3.94 0.19 0.64
N VAL A 56 -3.46 -0.90 1.24
CA VAL A 56 -2.20 -1.56 0.89
C VAL A 56 -2.53 -2.90 0.24
N THR A 57 -2.36 -2.99 -1.08
CA THR A 57 -2.72 -4.18 -1.85
C THR A 57 -1.69 -5.31 -1.73
N SER A 58 -1.98 -6.46 -2.34
CA SER A 58 -1.14 -7.66 -2.23
C SER A 58 0.28 -7.44 -2.77
N GLY A 59 1.24 -8.12 -2.16
CA GLY A 59 2.65 -8.12 -2.60
C GLY A 59 3.41 -6.82 -2.37
N VAL A 60 2.79 -5.77 -1.81
CA VAL A 60 3.49 -4.54 -1.42
C VAL A 60 4.57 -4.85 -0.39
N LYS A 61 5.74 -4.22 -0.55
CA LYS A 61 6.87 -4.36 0.37
C LYS A 61 7.26 -3.01 0.94
N PHE A 62 7.34 -2.93 2.26
CA PHE A 62 7.96 -1.83 2.98
C PHE A 62 9.36 -2.24 3.39
N ILE A 63 10.36 -1.45 3.01
CA ILE A 63 11.76 -1.71 3.32
C ILE A 63 12.27 -0.58 4.21
N THR A 64 12.61 -0.91 5.46
CA THR A 64 13.01 0.04 6.51
C THR A 64 14.52 0.15 6.71
N HIS A 65 15.30 -0.65 5.99
CA HIS A 65 16.76 -0.62 6.05
C HIS A 65 17.39 -0.88 4.68
N ASP A 66 18.65 -0.49 4.52
CA ASP A 66 19.43 -0.79 3.33
C ASP A 66 20.58 -1.73 3.70
N GLY A 67 20.43 -3.01 3.35
CA GLY A 67 21.44 -4.03 3.62
C GLY A 67 22.70 -3.89 2.78
N SER A 68 22.69 -3.12 1.69
CA SER A 68 23.86 -2.96 0.82
C SER A 68 25.03 -2.29 1.52
N THR A 69 24.77 -1.50 2.56
CA THR A 69 25.80 -0.84 3.38
C THR A 69 26.73 -1.82 4.09
N CYS A 70 26.34 -3.09 4.22
CA CYS A 70 27.16 -4.13 4.85
C CYS A 70 28.48 -4.43 4.11
N LEU A 71 28.59 -4.01 2.84
CA LEU A 71 29.81 -4.15 2.03
C LEU A 71 30.92 -3.17 2.47
N ILE A 72 30.55 -2.09 3.16
CA ILE A 72 31.48 -1.07 3.63
C ILE A 72 31.73 -1.31 5.13
N LYS A 73 33.01 -1.24 5.54
CA LYS A 73 33.43 -1.39 6.93
C LYS A 73 34.08 -0.12 7.46
N ASP A 74 33.93 0.14 8.75
CA ASP A 74 34.67 1.18 9.46
C ASP A 74 36.12 0.76 9.74
N THR A 75 36.89 1.64 10.40
CA THR A 75 38.31 1.42 10.70
C THR A 75 38.59 0.23 11.61
N VAL A 76 37.58 -0.24 12.36
CA VAL A 76 37.67 -1.40 13.26
C VAL A 76 36.98 -2.65 12.68
N GLY A 77 36.60 -2.61 11.40
CA GLY A 77 36.06 -3.74 10.65
C GLY A 77 34.57 -4.02 10.87
N LYS A 78 33.81 -3.11 11.50
CA LYS A 78 32.35 -3.22 11.69
C LYS A 78 31.60 -2.67 10.48
N ARG A 79 30.41 -3.20 10.23
CA ARG A 79 29.57 -2.88 9.06
C ARG A 79 28.82 -1.56 9.27
N TYR A 80 28.71 -0.76 8.22
CA TYR A 80 27.74 0.34 8.18
C TYR A 80 26.31 -0.21 8.06
N GLN A 81 25.36 0.49 8.68
CA GLN A 81 23.94 0.17 8.64
C GLN A 81 23.13 1.44 8.37
N ARG A 82 22.11 1.33 7.53
CA ARG A 82 21.16 2.42 7.27
C ARG A 82 19.75 1.93 7.57
N PHE A 83 19.08 2.61 8.50
CA PHE A 83 17.68 2.43 8.83
C PHE A 83 16.96 3.75 8.60
N ALA A 84 15.74 3.71 8.11
CA ALA A 84 14.92 4.90 7.95
C ALA A 84 13.44 4.56 8.01
N ALA A 85 12.68 5.42 8.68
CA ALA A 85 11.24 5.29 8.82
C ALA A 85 10.52 5.49 7.49
N ILE A 86 9.35 4.87 7.36
CA ILE A 86 8.42 5.11 6.25
C ILE A 86 7.15 5.71 6.83
N GLU A 87 6.71 6.79 6.22
CA GLU A 87 5.51 7.53 6.62
C GLU A 87 4.52 7.53 5.44
N VAL A 88 3.29 7.09 5.68
CA VAL A 88 2.21 7.12 4.70
C VAL A 88 1.07 7.96 5.29
N GLY A 89 0.66 9.01 4.57
CA GLY A 89 -0.47 9.87 4.93
C GLY A 89 -1.82 9.16 4.82
N SER A 90 -2.90 9.95 4.86
CA SER A 90 -4.27 9.43 4.82
C SER A 90 -4.81 9.38 3.38
N HIS A 91 -5.81 8.55 3.13
CA HIS A 91 -6.44 8.37 1.81
C HIS A 91 -5.45 7.96 0.71
N VAL A 92 -4.54 7.03 1.03
CA VAL A 92 -3.52 6.53 0.11
C VAL A 92 -3.91 5.16 -0.45
N PHE A 93 -3.70 4.96 -1.75
CA PHE A 93 -3.78 3.65 -2.39
C PHE A 93 -2.40 3.20 -2.87
N ILE A 94 -1.93 2.05 -2.39
CA ILE A 94 -0.66 1.45 -2.82
C ILE A 94 -0.93 0.20 -3.65
N GLY A 95 -0.65 0.30 -4.95
CA GLY A 95 -0.92 -0.73 -5.94
C GLY A 95 -0.07 -2.00 -5.80
N VAL A 96 -0.56 -3.07 -6.42
CA VAL A 96 -0.04 -4.44 -6.24
C VAL A 96 1.44 -4.51 -6.52
N ASN A 97 2.19 -5.27 -5.71
CA ASN A 97 3.64 -5.48 -5.86
C ASN A 97 4.51 -4.21 -5.84
N SER A 98 4.02 -3.08 -5.32
CA SER A 98 4.86 -1.89 -5.15
C SER A 98 5.90 -2.05 -4.03
N ILE A 99 7.03 -1.39 -4.16
CA ILE A 99 8.12 -1.40 -3.17
C ILE A 99 8.32 0.04 -2.65
N ILE A 100 8.23 0.21 -1.34
CA ILE A 100 8.47 1.49 -0.66
C ILE A 100 9.85 1.43 0.01
N MET A 101 10.76 2.30 -0.43
CA MET A 101 12.16 2.31 0.02
C MET A 101 12.36 3.02 1.36
N PRO A 102 13.49 2.77 2.06
CA PRO A 102 13.75 3.36 3.38
C PRO A 102 13.80 4.89 3.32
N GLY A 103 13.08 5.53 4.24
CA GLY A 103 13.08 6.99 4.41
C GLY A 103 12.01 7.72 3.60
N VAL A 104 11.21 7.00 2.81
CA VAL A 104 10.18 7.60 1.96
C VAL A 104 8.99 8.09 2.79
N LYS A 105 8.55 9.31 2.50
CA LYS A 105 7.28 9.88 2.93
C LYS A 105 6.31 9.94 1.77
N ILE A 106 5.15 9.32 1.93
CA ILE A 106 4.03 9.40 0.99
C ILE A 106 2.98 10.32 1.62
N GLY A 107 2.65 11.40 0.92
CA GLY A 107 1.61 12.34 1.32
C GLY A 107 0.20 11.76 1.34
N SER A 108 -0.78 12.60 1.67
CA SER A 108 -2.20 12.25 1.69
C SER A 108 -2.84 12.39 0.30
N HIS A 109 -3.92 11.65 0.04
CA HIS A 109 -4.60 11.61 -1.26
C HIS A 109 -3.66 11.19 -2.41
N VAL A 110 -2.88 10.13 -2.18
CA VAL A 110 -1.89 9.64 -3.14
C VAL A 110 -2.30 8.29 -3.72
N VAL A 111 -2.07 8.10 -5.02
CA VAL A 111 -2.14 6.80 -5.69
C VAL A 111 -0.74 6.39 -6.13
N ILE A 112 -0.27 5.26 -5.62
CA ILE A 112 0.93 4.57 -6.13
C ILE A 112 0.48 3.46 -7.07
N GLY A 113 0.89 3.52 -8.33
CA GLY A 113 0.55 2.51 -9.33
C GLY A 113 1.17 1.15 -9.04
N ALA A 114 0.56 0.10 -9.59
CA ALA A 114 1.07 -1.27 -9.46
C ALA A 114 2.54 -1.41 -9.93
N GLY A 115 3.31 -2.23 -9.22
CA GLY A 115 4.70 -2.55 -9.56
C GLY A 115 5.69 -1.39 -9.39
N SER A 116 5.29 -0.29 -8.76
CA SER A 116 6.15 0.89 -8.64
C SER A 116 7.23 0.71 -7.58
N VAL A 117 8.42 1.28 -7.78
CA VAL A 117 9.49 1.36 -6.77
C VAL A 117 9.63 2.81 -6.32
N VAL A 118 9.06 3.13 -5.16
CA VAL A 118 9.05 4.47 -4.59
C VAL A 118 10.37 4.69 -3.88
N THR A 119 11.24 5.50 -4.50
CA THR A 119 12.62 5.78 -4.04
C THR A 119 12.79 7.16 -3.41
N LYS A 120 11.78 8.02 -3.55
CA LYS A 120 11.75 9.40 -3.07
C LYS A 120 10.35 9.72 -2.55
N ASP A 121 10.25 10.77 -1.75
CA ASP A 121 8.98 11.25 -1.22
C ASP A 121 7.98 11.56 -2.35
N ILE A 122 6.72 11.24 -2.08
CA ILE A 122 5.60 11.52 -2.98
C ILE A 122 4.74 12.60 -2.30
N PRO A 123 4.58 13.79 -2.92
CA PRO A 123 3.80 14.86 -2.31
C PRO A 123 2.31 14.51 -2.25
N ASP A 124 1.58 15.24 -1.44
CA ASP A 124 0.12 15.14 -1.35
C ASP A 124 -0.55 15.28 -2.73
N ASN A 125 -1.79 14.77 -2.85
CA ASN A 125 -2.65 14.96 -4.01
C ASN A 125 -2.00 14.51 -5.34
N SER A 126 -1.26 13.40 -5.31
CA SER A 126 -0.43 12.96 -6.44
C SER A 126 -0.74 11.54 -6.88
N VAL A 127 -0.52 11.27 -8.17
CA VAL A 127 -0.45 9.91 -8.72
C VAL A 127 0.96 9.64 -9.18
N ALA A 128 1.59 8.60 -8.65
CA ALA A 128 2.95 8.23 -8.97
C ALA A 128 3.04 6.78 -9.45
N ILE A 129 3.81 6.54 -10.53
CA ILE A 129 4.00 5.22 -11.13
C ILE A 129 5.46 5.00 -11.57
N GLY A 130 5.86 3.74 -11.72
CA GLY A 130 7.09 3.34 -12.41
C GLY A 130 8.25 2.92 -11.52
N VAL A 131 9.41 2.65 -12.13
CA VAL A 131 10.64 2.20 -11.49
C VAL A 131 11.83 3.02 -12.01
N PRO A 132 12.31 4.05 -11.27
CA PRO A 132 11.74 4.56 -10.03
C PRO A 132 10.38 5.26 -10.25
N ALA A 133 9.56 5.28 -9.22
CA ALA A 133 8.26 5.94 -9.26
C ALA A 133 8.42 7.45 -9.43
N LYS A 134 7.64 8.03 -10.34
CA LYS A 134 7.57 9.47 -10.60
C LYS A 134 6.12 9.92 -10.56
N VAL A 135 5.88 11.13 -10.09
CA VAL A 135 4.56 11.77 -10.17
C VAL A 135 4.24 12.00 -11.65
N VAL A 136 3.09 11.49 -12.10
CA VAL A 136 2.62 11.56 -13.50
C VAL A 136 1.31 12.30 -13.65
N SER A 137 0.57 12.51 -12.56
CA SER A 137 -0.71 13.23 -12.56
C SER A 137 -1.06 13.75 -11.17
N SER A 138 -1.97 14.72 -11.11
CA SER A 138 -2.60 15.17 -9.87
C SER A 138 -3.73 14.21 -9.48
N PHE A 139 -4.05 14.16 -8.18
CA PHE A 139 -5.20 13.40 -7.69
C PHE A 139 -6.53 13.98 -8.21
N VAL A 140 -6.60 15.30 -8.43
CA VAL A 140 -7.79 15.96 -8.98
C VAL A 140 -8.06 15.48 -10.41
N ASP A 141 -7.04 15.42 -11.26
CA ASP A 141 -7.22 14.97 -12.64
C ASP A 141 -7.48 13.47 -12.71
N TYR A 142 -6.85 12.69 -11.83
CA TYR A 142 -7.22 11.30 -11.62
C TYR A 142 -8.69 11.15 -11.23
N GLN A 143 -9.18 11.94 -10.28
CA GLN A 143 -10.57 11.90 -9.83
C GLN A 143 -11.55 12.24 -10.97
N LYS A 144 -11.24 13.28 -11.77
CA LYS A 144 -12.05 13.63 -12.96
C LYS A 144 -12.10 12.46 -13.94
N LYS A 145 -10.95 11.84 -14.22
CA LYS A 145 -10.86 10.66 -15.10
C LYS A 145 -11.73 9.52 -14.56
N ILE A 146 -11.60 9.16 -13.29
CA ILE A 146 -12.40 8.09 -12.67
C ILE A 146 -13.90 8.40 -12.74
N LYS A 147 -14.33 9.62 -12.43
CA LYS A 147 -15.76 10.00 -12.55
C LYS A 147 -16.28 9.89 -13.98
N ALA A 148 -15.44 10.19 -14.97
CA ALA A 148 -15.79 10.08 -16.38
C ALA A 148 -15.83 8.63 -16.88
N THR A 149 -14.89 7.78 -16.46
CA THR A 149 -14.71 6.43 -17.05
C THR A 149 -15.30 5.30 -16.21
N CYS A 150 -15.46 5.48 -14.90
CA CYS A 150 -15.86 4.43 -13.97
C CYS A 150 -17.33 4.57 -13.55
N VAL A 151 -17.82 3.51 -12.90
CA VAL A 151 -19.21 3.39 -12.43
C VAL A 151 -19.19 3.47 -10.91
N SER A 152 -20.12 4.21 -10.34
CA SER A 152 -20.31 4.33 -8.90
C SER A 152 -21.18 3.20 -8.34
N ASP A 153 -21.04 2.91 -7.05
CA ASP A 153 -21.87 1.90 -6.40
C ASP A 153 -23.37 2.23 -6.42
N THR A 154 -23.73 3.53 -6.50
CA THR A 154 -25.10 4.01 -6.66
C THR A 154 -25.69 3.63 -8.01
N GLU A 155 -24.92 3.69 -9.09
CA GLU A 155 -25.36 3.25 -10.43
C GLU A 155 -25.57 1.73 -10.50
N LEU A 156 -25.05 0.98 -9.54
CA LEU A 156 -25.17 -0.48 -9.42
C LEU A 156 -26.14 -0.90 -8.31
N GLN A 157 -26.87 0.05 -7.72
CA GLN A 157 -27.79 -0.22 -6.62
C GLN A 157 -28.94 -1.14 -7.06
N GLY A 158 -29.36 -2.04 -6.17
CA GLY A 158 -30.46 -2.98 -6.42
C GLY A 158 -30.04 -4.31 -7.07
N ILE A 159 -28.79 -4.45 -7.52
CA ILE A 159 -28.26 -5.72 -8.02
C ILE A 159 -27.61 -6.48 -6.88
N GLN A 160 -28.28 -7.55 -6.41
CA GLN A 160 -27.80 -8.37 -5.30
C GLN A 160 -26.75 -9.39 -5.73
N ASP A 161 -26.90 -9.97 -6.92
CA ASP A 161 -25.93 -10.94 -7.45
C ASP A 161 -24.62 -10.24 -7.83
N TYR A 162 -23.49 -10.72 -7.30
CA TYR A 162 -22.19 -10.10 -7.50
C TYR A 162 -21.74 -10.16 -8.96
N ASN A 163 -21.96 -11.30 -9.64
CA ASN A 163 -21.54 -11.45 -11.03
C ASN A 163 -22.34 -10.50 -11.93
N ALA A 164 -23.67 -10.45 -11.76
CA ALA A 164 -24.54 -9.50 -12.45
C ALA A 164 -24.11 -8.05 -12.20
N ARG A 165 -23.75 -7.71 -10.95
CA ARG A 165 -23.24 -6.38 -10.59
C ARG A 165 -21.96 -6.04 -11.36
N VAL A 166 -21.02 -6.98 -11.46
CA VAL A 166 -19.76 -6.80 -12.20
C VAL A 166 -20.01 -6.65 -13.70
N TYR A 167 -20.82 -7.52 -14.30
CA TYR A 167 -21.13 -7.43 -15.73
C TYR A 167 -21.84 -6.12 -16.08
N ARG A 168 -22.77 -5.67 -15.23
CA ARG A 168 -23.43 -4.37 -15.41
C ARG A 168 -22.43 -3.21 -15.32
N ALA A 169 -21.47 -3.28 -14.39
CA ALA A 169 -20.43 -2.27 -14.29
C ALA A 169 -19.59 -2.19 -15.57
N ILE A 170 -19.18 -3.33 -16.12
CA ILE A 170 -18.40 -3.39 -17.38
C ILE A 170 -19.19 -2.77 -18.54
N GLU A 171 -20.48 -3.11 -18.66
CA GLU A 171 -21.35 -2.55 -19.70
C GLU A 171 -21.43 -1.01 -19.63
N LEU A 172 -21.70 -0.47 -18.44
CA LEU A 172 -21.78 0.98 -18.20
C LEU A 172 -20.43 1.69 -18.45
N GLN A 173 -19.30 1.05 -18.12
CA GLN A 173 -17.96 1.58 -18.38
C GLN A 173 -17.67 1.72 -19.88
N HIS A 174 -18.05 0.73 -20.69
CA HIS A 174 -17.92 0.80 -22.14
C HIS A 174 -18.76 1.94 -22.74
N GLN A 175 -19.99 2.16 -22.23
CA GLN A 175 -20.85 3.26 -22.66
C GLN A 175 -20.24 4.63 -22.35
N LYS A 176 -19.58 4.77 -21.19
CA LYS A 176 -18.90 6.00 -20.78
C LYS A 176 -17.63 6.28 -21.57
N SER A 177 -16.88 5.23 -21.94
CA SER A 177 -15.62 5.37 -22.68
C SER A 177 -15.80 5.61 -24.18
N SER A 178 -17.02 5.42 -24.70
CA SER A 178 -17.38 5.64 -26.12
C SER A 178 -17.93 7.05 -26.39
N ARG A 179 -17.95 7.94 -25.38
CA ARG A 179 -18.37 9.35 -25.47
C ARG A 179 -17.17 10.26 -25.31
#